data_AF-A0A7S3KDE9-F1
#
_entry.id   AF-A0A7S3KDE9-F1
#
_cell.length_a   1.000
_cell.length_b   1.000
_cell.length_c   1.000
_cell.angle_alpha   90.00
_cell.angle_beta   90.00
_cell.angle_gamma   90.00
#
_symmetry.space_group_name_H-M   'P 1'
#
loop_
_entity.id
_entity.type
_entity.pdbx_description
1 polymer ?
#
loop_
_entity_poly.entity_id
_entity_poly.type
_entity_poly.pdbx_seq_one_letter_code
_entity_poly.pdbx_strand_id
1 'polypeptide(L)'
;TPYDAVVSIITSIIDLSHDGEEDPILNKTGTELVIGLLENLHGKIDDSIHHIIELLVQEIGDNTDTSAKKMVIQGLLMCFAYNSPLTFRFLEEKDWTQGVFQVIFELLPEIKYDFEIKRMTLGLLSVISCKETEIPQLVLEAMPNIFQQILLLCQKSIYSREQ
;
A
#
# COMPACT_ATOMS: atom_id res chain seq x y z
N THR A 1 -0.96 -22.80 -12.63
CA THR A 1 -0.87 -23.13 -11.18
C THR A 1 -1.80 -22.19 -10.41
N PRO A 2 -2.05 -22.37 -9.09
CA PRO A 2 -2.82 -21.38 -8.31
C PRO A 2 -2.28 -19.95 -8.43
N TYR A 3 -0.99 -19.81 -8.74
CA TYR A 3 -0.27 -18.56 -9.01
C TYR A 3 -0.74 -17.85 -10.29
N ASP A 4 -0.83 -18.58 -11.42
CA ASP A 4 -1.35 -18.01 -12.68
C ASP A 4 -2.80 -17.54 -12.51
N ALA A 5 -3.58 -18.20 -11.65
CA ALA A 5 -4.93 -17.79 -11.34
C ALA A 5 -4.98 -16.49 -10.53
N VAL A 6 -4.06 -16.26 -9.58
CA VAL A 6 -4.01 -15.02 -8.79
C VAL A 6 -3.60 -13.82 -9.65
N VAL A 7 -2.55 -13.99 -10.47
CA VAL A 7 -2.13 -12.94 -11.42
C VAL A 7 -3.23 -12.69 -12.45
N SER A 8 -3.83 -13.75 -13.01
CA SER A 8 -4.97 -13.62 -13.92
C SER A 8 -6.16 -12.94 -13.25
N ILE A 9 -6.43 -13.17 -11.97
CA ILE A 9 -7.50 -12.48 -11.22
C ILE A 9 -7.15 -11.01 -11.03
N ILE A 10 -5.91 -10.66 -10.65
CA ILE A 10 -5.45 -9.28 -10.51
C ILE A 10 -5.56 -8.55 -11.85
N THR A 11 -5.02 -9.12 -12.93
CA THR A 11 -5.07 -8.53 -14.27
C THR A 11 -6.51 -8.41 -14.76
N SER A 12 -7.34 -9.45 -14.60
CA SER A 12 -8.76 -9.39 -15.02
C SER A 12 -9.54 -8.33 -14.26
N ILE A 13 -9.24 -8.10 -12.98
CA ILE A 13 -9.93 -7.09 -12.17
C ILE A 13 -9.56 -5.68 -12.59
N ILE A 14 -8.31 -5.47 -13.00
CA ILE A 14 -7.80 -4.19 -13.48
C ILE A 14 -8.29 -3.92 -14.90
N ASP A 15 -8.27 -4.94 -15.76
CA ASP A 15 -8.85 -4.85 -17.11
C ASP A 15 -10.35 -4.56 -17.03
N LEU A 16 -11.09 -5.23 -16.13
CA LEU A 16 -12.51 -4.94 -15.89
C LEU A 16 -12.74 -3.53 -15.34
N SER A 17 -11.79 -2.98 -14.57
CA SER A 17 -11.88 -1.62 -14.04
C SER A 17 -11.58 -0.54 -15.08
N HIS A 18 -10.93 -0.90 -16.20
CA HIS A 18 -10.60 -0.01 -17.30
C HIS A 18 -11.61 -0.06 -18.47
N ASP A 19 -12.38 -1.17 -18.62
CA ASP A 19 -13.21 -1.42 -19.82
C ASP A 19 -14.68 -0.93 -19.76
N GLY A 20 -15.15 -0.28 -18.69
CA GLY A 20 -16.55 0.15 -18.66
C GLY A 20 -16.91 1.13 -17.56
N GLU A 21 -17.09 2.41 -17.96
CA GLU A 21 -17.46 3.56 -17.12
C GLU A 21 -16.48 3.82 -15.95
N GLU A 22 -16.24 5.10 -15.65
CA GLU A 22 -15.46 5.51 -14.46
C GLU A 22 -16.25 5.16 -13.18
N ASP A 23 -16.44 3.86 -12.86
CA ASP A 23 -17.07 3.44 -11.62
C ASP A 23 -16.02 3.44 -10.50
N PRO A 24 -16.04 4.45 -9.60
CA PRO A 24 -15.06 4.55 -8.52
C PRO A 24 -15.16 3.38 -7.54
N ILE A 25 -16.27 2.64 -7.53
CA ILE A 25 -16.47 1.44 -6.71
C ILE A 25 -15.65 0.26 -7.28
N LEU A 26 -15.53 0.15 -8.60
CA LEU A 26 -14.82 -0.96 -9.24
C LEU A 26 -13.30 -0.86 -9.01
N ASN A 27 -12.71 0.34 -9.17
CA ASN A 27 -11.29 0.59 -8.87
C ASN A 27 -10.96 0.30 -7.39
N LYS A 28 -11.86 0.71 -6.48
CA LYS A 28 -11.73 0.41 -5.04
C LYS A 28 -11.84 -1.10 -4.76
N THR A 29 -12.72 -1.81 -5.47
CA THR A 29 -12.89 -3.26 -5.31
C THR A 29 -11.62 -4.01 -5.70
N GLY A 30 -10.95 -3.59 -6.77
CA GLY A 30 -9.70 -4.22 -7.17
C GLY A 30 -8.58 -4.03 -6.16
N THR A 31 -8.44 -2.82 -5.62
CA THR A 31 -7.46 -2.54 -4.57
C THR A 31 -7.76 -3.34 -3.29
N GLU A 32 -9.03 -3.50 -2.92
CA GLU A 32 -9.41 -4.32 -1.75
C GLU A 32 -9.01 -5.78 -1.93
N LEU A 33 -9.20 -6.34 -3.12
CA LEU A 33 -8.79 -7.71 -3.38
C LEU A 33 -7.28 -7.86 -3.32
N VAL A 34 -6.54 -6.92 -3.92
CA VAL A 34 -5.07 -6.89 -3.81
C VAL A 34 -4.63 -6.90 -2.35
N ILE A 35 -5.24 -6.07 -1.50
CA ILE A 35 -4.97 -6.06 -0.06
C ILE A 35 -5.26 -7.44 0.56
N GLY A 36 -6.42 -8.03 0.27
CA GLY A 36 -6.78 -9.36 0.76
C GLY A 36 -5.81 -10.46 0.33
N LEU A 37 -5.27 -10.38 -0.89
CA LEU A 37 -4.24 -11.30 -1.38
C LEU A 37 -2.94 -11.15 -0.60
N LEU A 38 -2.48 -9.91 -0.38
CA LEU A 38 -1.27 -9.60 0.40
C LEU A 38 -1.40 -10.09 1.84
N GLU A 39 -2.58 -9.93 2.46
CA GLU A 39 -2.83 -10.37 3.84
C GLU A 39 -2.82 -11.90 4.01
N ASN A 40 -3.13 -12.66 2.96
CA ASN A 40 -3.38 -14.11 3.08
C ASN A 40 -2.34 -15.00 2.37
N LEU A 41 -1.56 -14.45 1.44
CA LEU A 41 -0.67 -15.23 0.59
C LEU A 41 0.82 -15.00 0.88
N HIS A 42 1.19 -14.69 2.13
CA HIS A 42 2.57 -14.50 2.56
C HIS A 42 3.53 -15.59 2.03
N GLY A 43 4.58 -15.14 1.34
CA GLY A 43 5.62 -16.00 0.73
C GLY A 43 5.17 -16.79 -0.50
N LYS A 44 3.96 -16.58 -1.01
CA LYS A 44 3.39 -17.33 -2.15
C LYS A 44 3.25 -16.50 -3.42
N ILE A 45 3.33 -15.18 -3.32
CA ILE A 45 3.20 -14.24 -4.44
C ILE A 45 4.40 -13.30 -4.57
N ASP A 46 5.56 -13.69 -4.03
CA ASP A 46 6.81 -12.90 -4.10
C ASP A 46 7.19 -12.57 -5.55
N ASP A 47 7.04 -13.53 -6.46
CA ASP A 47 7.31 -13.33 -7.89
C ASP A 47 6.35 -12.34 -8.57
N SER A 48 5.17 -12.11 -7.97
CA SER A 48 4.14 -11.18 -8.48
C SER A 48 4.13 -9.82 -7.80
N ILE A 49 4.86 -9.64 -6.68
CA ILE A 49 4.74 -8.42 -5.86
C ILE A 49 5.15 -7.18 -6.67
N HIS A 50 6.13 -7.31 -7.55
CA HIS A 50 6.57 -6.22 -8.42
C HIS A 50 5.44 -5.72 -9.31
N HIS A 51 4.68 -6.65 -9.92
CA HIS A 51 3.53 -6.27 -10.75
C HIS A 51 2.44 -5.59 -9.93
N ILE A 52 2.16 -6.09 -8.72
CA ILE A 52 1.21 -5.46 -7.80
C ILE A 52 1.65 -4.02 -7.46
N ILE A 53 2.94 -3.80 -7.17
CA ILE A 53 3.46 -2.47 -6.88
C ILE A 53 3.34 -1.55 -8.10
N GLU A 54 3.66 -2.02 -9.31
CA GLU A 54 3.50 -1.22 -10.55
C GLU A 54 2.06 -0.75 -10.72
N LEU A 55 1.11 -1.66 -10.58
CA LEU A 55 -0.31 -1.35 -10.71
C LEU A 55 -0.76 -0.31 -9.69
N LEU A 56 -0.37 -0.47 -8.42
CA LEU A 56 -0.71 0.48 -7.37
C LEU A 56 -0.06 1.86 -7.58
N VAL A 57 1.20 1.92 -8.05
CA VAL A 57 1.86 3.20 -8.33
C VAL A 57 1.23 3.92 -9.52
N GLN A 58 0.84 3.19 -10.57
CA GLN A 58 0.09 3.74 -11.70
C GLN A 58 -1.25 4.33 -11.23
N GLU A 59 -1.98 3.57 -10.41
CA GLU A 59 -3.28 3.98 -9.87
C GLU A 59 -3.17 5.26 -9.02
N ILE A 60 -2.04 5.54 -8.33
CA ILE A 60 -1.82 6.83 -7.65
C ILE A 60 -1.81 8.00 -8.64
N GLY A 61 -1.13 7.83 -9.77
CA GLY A 61 -0.94 8.87 -10.79
C GLY A 61 -2.23 9.19 -11.54
N ASP A 62 -3.01 8.16 -11.84
CA ASP A 62 -4.20 8.28 -12.71
C ASP A 62 -5.45 8.72 -11.93
N ASN A 63 -5.54 8.41 -10.62
CA ASN A 63 -6.71 8.79 -9.85
C ASN A 63 -6.74 10.28 -9.48
N THR A 64 -7.93 10.86 -9.53
CA THR A 64 -8.20 12.19 -8.93
C THR A 64 -9.01 12.10 -7.65
N ASP A 65 -9.68 10.97 -7.39
CA ASP A 65 -10.45 10.73 -6.16
C ASP A 65 -9.52 10.44 -4.96
N THR A 66 -9.52 11.35 -3.99
CA THR A 66 -8.81 11.19 -2.72
C THR A 66 -9.17 9.88 -2.00
N SER A 67 -10.44 9.46 -2.06
CA SER A 67 -10.86 8.21 -1.41
C SER A 67 -10.25 6.98 -2.08
N ALA A 68 -10.13 6.97 -3.41
CA ALA A 68 -9.44 5.91 -4.14
C ALA A 68 -7.94 5.92 -3.81
N LYS A 69 -7.29 7.09 -3.83
CA LYS A 69 -5.87 7.22 -3.45
C LYS A 69 -5.57 6.70 -2.04
N LYS A 70 -6.44 7.01 -1.07
CA LYS A 70 -6.32 6.48 0.31
C LYS A 70 -6.33 4.95 0.35
N MET A 71 -7.06 4.31 -0.56
CA MET A 71 -7.10 2.85 -0.65
C MET A 71 -5.85 2.30 -1.31
N VAL A 72 -5.38 2.94 -2.37
CA VAL A 72 -4.16 2.56 -3.09
C VAL A 72 -2.93 2.64 -2.18
N ILE A 73 -2.80 3.70 -1.38
CA ILE A 73 -1.69 3.79 -0.40
C ILE A 73 -1.77 2.72 0.68
N GLN A 74 -2.97 2.26 1.06
CA GLN A 74 -3.11 1.10 1.95
C GLN A 74 -2.56 -0.15 1.25
N GLY A 75 -2.87 -0.36 -0.03
CA GLY A 75 -2.29 -1.43 -0.83
C GLY A 75 -0.76 -1.41 -0.86
N LEU A 76 -0.15 -0.24 -1.07
CA LEU A 76 1.31 -0.08 -1.07
C LEU A 76 1.91 -0.36 0.30
N LEU A 77 1.30 0.15 1.37
CA LEU A 77 1.72 -0.15 2.74
C LEU A 77 1.57 -1.63 3.08
N MET A 78 0.57 -2.31 2.52
CA MET A 78 0.43 -3.75 2.64
C MET A 78 1.48 -4.52 1.82
N CYS A 79 2.04 -3.97 0.75
CA CYS A 79 3.21 -4.55 0.07
C CYS A 79 4.44 -4.55 1.00
N PHE A 80 4.65 -3.47 1.74
CA PHE A 80 5.66 -3.45 2.82
C PHE A 80 5.36 -4.49 3.89
N ALA A 81 4.11 -4.55 4.38
CA ALA A 81 3.70 -5.56 5.35
C ALA A 81 3.93 -7.00 4.86
N TYR A 82 3.79 -7.22 3.56
CA TYR A 82 4.04 -8.50 2.91
C TYR A 82 5.53 -8.83 2.84
N ASN A 83 6.34 -7.94 2.24
CA ASN A 83 7.79 -8.11 2.07
C ASN A 83 8.46 -6.75 1.85
N SER A 84 8.82 -6.05 2.94
CA SER A 84 9.44 -4.73 2.88
C SER A 84 10.78 -4.69 2.10
N PRO A 85 11.76 -5.60 2.31
CA PRO A 85 13.02 -5.55 1.56
C PRO A 85 12.82 -5.64 0.04
N LEU A 86 11.89 -6.50 -0.40
CA LEU A 86 11.56 -6.65 -1.81
C LEU A 86 10.84 -5.41 -2.36
N THR A 87 9.90 -4.86 -1.57
CA THR A 87 9.18 -3.63 -1.92
C THR A 87 10.12 -2.44 -2.05
N PHE A 88 11.04 -2.25 -1.10
CA PHE A 88 12.05 -1.18 -1.17
C PHE A 88 12.95 -1.34 -2.39
N ARG A 89 13.50 -2.54 -2.61
CA ARG A 89 14.37 -2.79 -3.76
C ARG A 89 13.67 -2.41 -5.07
N PHE A 90 12.43 -2.82 -5.23
CA PHE A 90 11.68 -2.54 -6.45
C PHE A 90 11.37 -1.04 -6.63
N LEU A 91 10.98 -0.35 -5.55
CA LEU A 91 10.74 1.10 -5.62
C LEU A 91 12.01 1.89 -5.92
N GLU A 92 13.16 1.49 -5.37
CA GLU A 92 14.46 2.10 -5.68
C GLU A 92 14.89 1.83 -7.12
N GLU A 93 14.69 0.61 -7.63
CA GLU A 93 14.98 0.27 -9.04
C GLU A 93 14.19 1.13 -10.04
N LYS A 94 13.07 1.71 -9.61
CA LYS A 94 12.18 2.55 -10.43
C LYS A 94 12.26 4.05 -10.08
N ASP A 95 13.10 4.44 -9.13
CA ASP A 95 13.16 5.81 -8.58
C ASP A 95 11.80 6.31 -8.01
N TRP A 96 10.98 5.41 -7.47
CA TRP A 96 9.61 5.71 -7.01
C TRP A 96 9.49 5.94 -5.51
N THR A 97 10.49 5.58 -4.71
CA THR A 97 10.44 5.66 -3.24
C THR A 97 10.02 7.03 -2.74
N GLN A 98 10.63 8.11 -3.24
CA GLN A 98 10.32 9.47 -2.80
C GLN A 98 8.85 9.83 -3.07
N GLY A 99 8.36 9.58 -4.29
CA GLY A 99 6.99 9.90 -4.68
C GLY A 99 5.96 9.12 -3.87
N VAL A 100 6.20 7.82 -3.67
CA VAL A 100 5.32 6.96 -2.86
C VAL A 100 5.22 7.46 -1.43
N PHE A 101 6.35 7.73 -0.77
CA PHE A 101 6.34 8.21 0.62
C PHE A 101 5.75 9.62 0.76
N GLN A 102 5.96 10.50 -0.23
CA GLN A 102 5.32 11.81 -0.27
C GLN A 102 3.79 11.69 -0.24
N VAL A 103 3.21 10.84 -1.10
CA VAL A 103 1.76 10.62 -1.15
C VAL A 103 1.24 9.95 0.11
N ILE A 104 1.97 8.98 0.68
CA ILE A 104 1.62 8.36 1.96
C ILE A 104 1.50 9.43 3.06
N PHE A 105 2.48 10.31 3.20
CA PHE A 105 2.47 11.33 4.26
C PHE A 105 1.43 12.42 4.02
N GLU A 106 1.14 12.76 2.77
CA GLU A 106 0.10 13.72 2.41
C GLU A 106 -1.30 13.23 2.83
N LEU A 107 -1.59 11.95 2.62
CA LEU A 107 -2.93 11.39 2.83
C LEU A 107 -3.16 10.83 4.25
N LEU A 108 -2.11 10.62 5.03
CA LEU A 108 -2.20 10.05 6.38
C LEU A 108 -3.12 10.83 7.34
N PRO A 109 -3.11 12.18 7.37
CA PRO A 109 -4.03 12.95 8.21
C PRO A 109 -5.51 12.66 7.94
N GLU A 110 -5.86 12.31 6.69
CA GLU A 110 -7.21 12.05 6.20
C GLU A 110 -7.74 10.64 6.50
N ILE A 111 -6.93 9.79 7.12
CA ILE A 111 -7.30 8.44 7.54
C ILE A 111 -8.22 8.51 8.77
N LYS A 112 -9.39 7.86 8.68
CA LYS A 112 -10.45 7.99 9.70
C LYS A 112 -11.01 6.65 10.16
N TYR A 113 -11.10 5.66 9.27
CA TYR A 113 -11.76 4.39 9.60
C TYR A 113 -10.79 3.40 10.26
N ASP A 114 -11.29 2.59 11.20
CA ASP A 114 -10.46 1.65 11.98
C ASP A 114 -9.70 0.65 11.08
N PHE A 115 -10.31 0.16 10.00
CA PHE A 115 -9.63 -0.73 9.05
C PHE A 115 -8.48 -0.02 8.31
N GLU A 116 -8.67 1.24 7.90
CA GLU A 116 -7.61 2.04 7.28
C GLU A 116 -6.47 2.25 8.28
N ILE A 117 -6.80 2.65 9.52
CA ILE A 117 -5.81 2.92 10.57
C ILE A 117 -4.95 1.68 10.83
N LYS A 118 -5.57 0.49 10.93
CA LYS A 118 -4.84 -0.77 11.14
C LYS A 118 -3.87 -1.08 10.01
N ARG A 119 -4.33 -1.00 8.76
CA ARG A 119 -3.51 -1.27 7.56
C ARG A 119 -2.34 -0.28 7.44
N MET A 120 -2.63 1.01 7.63
CA MET A 120 -1.61 2.06 7.61
C MET A 120 -0.55 1.86 8.71
N THR A 121 -1.00 1.55 9.93
CA THR A 121 -0.10 1.29 11.07
C THR A 121 0.79 0.08 10.81
N LEU A 122 0.20 -1.02 10.33
CA LEU A 122 0.94 -2.24 10.03
C LEU A 122 2.01 -2.02 8.96
N GLY A 123 1.66 -1.38 7.84
CA GLY A 123 2.63 -1.14 6.78
C GLY A 123 3.76 -0.20 7.19
N LEU A 124 3.48 0.86 7.96
CA LEU A 124 4.53 1.74 8.49
C LEU A 124 5.41 1.04 9.52
N LEU A 125 4.86 0.15 10.35
CA LEU A 125 5.66 -0.69 11.24
C LEU A 125 6.56 -1.65 10.46
N SER A 126 6.10 -2.16 9.33
CA SER A 126 6.91 -3.03 8.46
C SER A 126 8.01 -2.29 7.71
N VAL A 127 7.85 -0.99 7.45
CA VAL A 127 8.93 -0.14 6.93
C VAL A 127 10.09 -0.08 7.93
N ILE A 128 9.78 0.12 9.22
CA ILE A 128 10.81 0.29 10.25
C ILE A 128 11.40 -1.02 10.77
N SER A 129 10.81 -2.18 10.44
CA SER A 129 11.29 -3.49 10.87
C SER A 129 12.44 -4.04 10.01
N CYS A 130 12.74 -3.40 8.88
CA CYS A 130 13.85 -3.76 8.00
C CYS A 130 15.20 -3.52 8.65
N LYS A 131 16.23 -4.24 8.19
CA LYS A 131 17.60 -3.89 8.54
C LYS A 131 17.93 -2.54 7.92
N GLU A 132 18.70 -1.72 8.61
CA GLU A 132 19.11 -0.39 8.10
C GLU A 132 19.75 -0.46 6.71
N THR A 133 20.49 -1.53 6.40
CA THR A 133 21.11 -1.78 5.09
C THR A 133 20.11 -2.04 3.94
N GLU A 134 18.85 -2.30 4.26
CA GLU A 134 17.78 -2.62 3.30
C GLU A 134 16.80 -1.44 3.13
N ILE A 135 16.97 -0.37 3.91
CA ILE A 135 16.12 0.82 3.87
C ILE A 135 16.83 1.91 3.05
N PRO A 136 16.15 2.53 2.07
CA PRO A 136 16.69 3.67 1.33
C PRO A 136 17.06 4.83 2.25
N GLN A 137 18.16 5.52 1.93
CA GLN A 137 18.68 6.64 2.73
C GLN A 137 17.62 7.72 2.99
N LEU A 138 16.82 8.04 1.97
CA LEU A 138 15.72 8.99 2.09
C LEU A 138 14.68 8.60 3.16
N VAL A 139 14.40 7.30 3.28
CA VAL A 139 13.45 6.77 4.26
C VAL A 139 14.06 6.73 5.66
N LEU A 140 15.37 6.42 5.76
CA LEU A 140 16.12 6.55 7.02
C LEU A 140 16.09 7.99 7.55
N GLU A 141 16.25 8.99 6.68
CA GLU A 141 16.17 10.41 7.05
C GLU A 141 14.76 10.82 7.48
N ALA A 142 13.73 10.21 6.88
CA ALA A 142 12.32 10.41 7.24
C ALA A 142 11.87 9.63 8.49
N MET A 143 12.72 8.79 9.07
CA MET A 143 12.38 7.87 10.16
C MET A 143 11.73 8.57 11.37
N PRO A 144 12.21 9.74 11.85
CA PRO A 144 11.55 10.45 12.95
C PRO A 144 10.10 10.83 12.62
N ASN A 145 9.82 11.23 11.38
CA ASN A 145 8.46 11.53 10.93
C ASN A 145 7.62 10.24 10.88
N ILE A 146 8.16 9.13 10.35
CA ILE A 146 7.46 7.83 10.31
C ILE A 146 7.02 7.41 11.72
N PHE A 147 7.91 7.51 12.71
CA PHE A 147 7.55 7.23 14.11
C PHE A 147 6.44 8.13 14.64
N GLN A 148 6.48 9.43 14.35
CA GLN A 148 5.42 10.36 14.74
C GLN A 148 4.07 9.98 14.10
N GLN A 149 4.07 9.59 12.82
CA GLN A 149 2.87 9.16 12.12
C GLN A 149 2.29 7.85 12.69
N ILE A 150 3.13 6.89 13.04
CA ILE A 150 2.70 5.65 13.72
C ILE A 150 2.02 5.97 15.06
N LEU A 151 2.62 6.86 15.87
CA LEU A 151 2.02 7.29 17.13
C LEU A 151 0.65 7.95 16.93
N LEU A 152 0.51 8.81 15.93
CA LEU A 152 -0.75 9.46 15.57
C LEU A 152 -1.83 8.43 15.18
N LEU A 153 -1.46 7.42 14.38
CA LEU A 153 -2.38 6.35 13.99
C LEU A 153 -2.81 5.48 15.19
N CYS A 154 -1.88 5.15 16.09
CA CYS A 154 -2.21 4.45 17.33
C CYS A 154 -3.20 5.25 18.19
N GLN A 155 -3.01 6.56 18.33
CA GLN A 155 -3.96 7.44 19.01
C GLN A 155 -5.34 7.42 18.33
N LYS A 156 -5.39 7.58 17.00
CA LYS A 156 -6.64 7.50 16.23
C LYS A 156 -7.36 6.16 16.44
N SER A 157 -6.63 5.05 16.50
CA SER A 157 -7.23 3.72 16.75
C SER A 157 -7.88 3.63 18.13
N ILE A 158 -7.25 4.17 19.18
CA ILE A 158 -7.83 4.19 20.53
C ILE A 158 -9.11 5.03 20.53
N TYR A 159 -9.06 6.27 20.00
CA TYR A 159 -10.23 7.15 19.96
C TYR A 159 -11.40 6.56 19.18
N SER A 160 -11.14 5.81 18.10
CA SER A 160 -12.19 5.18 17.29
C SER A 160 -12.97 4.09 18.02
N ARG A 161 -12.43 3.53 19.11
CA ARG A 161 -13.07 2.48 19.92
C ARG A 161 -13.85 3.01 21.12
N GLU A 162 -13.59 4.26 21.50
CA GLU A 162 -14.21 4.91 22.66
C GLU A 162 -15.48 5.71 22.28
N GLN A 163 -15.82 5.77 20.99
CA GLN A 163 -17.05 6.36 20.44
C GLN A 163 -18.12 5.30 20.18
#